data_AF-A0AA39TRH3-F1
#
_entry.id   AF-A0AA39TRH3-F1
#
_cell.length_a   1.000
_cell.length_b   1.000
_cell.length_c   1.000
_cell.angle_alpha   90.00
_cell.angle_beta   90.00
_cell.angle_gamma   90.00
#
_symmetry.space_group_name_H-M   'P 1'
#
loop_
_entity.id
_entity.type
_entity.pdbx_description
1 polymer ?
#
loop_
_entity_poly.entity_id
_entity_poly.type
_entity_poly.pdbx_seq_one_letter_code
_entity_poly.pdbx_strand_id
1 'polypeptide(L)' 'VVDNDNTPFSPSMVEKTWLRAINDRLELDCLMTNKRFRKKAIKLSLVKNTWKGVLKDEEQLPSNWAGAARVLVGI' A
#
# COMPACT_ATOMS: atom_id res chain seq x y z
N VAL A 1 -7.54 6.10 32.88
CA VAL A 1 -7.36 4.64 32.94
C VAL A 1 -6.72 4.24 31.64
N VAL A 2 -5.45 3.86 31.67
CA VAL A 2 -4.79 3.27 30.50
C VAL A 2 -5.09 1.78 30.63
N ASP A 3 -6.02 1.28 29.83
CA ASP A 3 -6.32 -0.15 29.80
C ASP A 3 -5.10 -0.87 29.23
N ASN A 4 -4.27 -1.35 30.16
CA ASN A 4 -3.16 -2.26 29.89
C ASN A 4 -3.74 -3.68 29.77
N ASP A 5 -4.54 -3.91 28.72
CA ASP A 5 -4.91 -5.26 28.33
C ASP A 5 -3.65 -5.94 27.79
N ASN A 6 -2.99 -6.71 28.67
CA ASN A 6 -1.83 -7.53 28.40
C ASN A 6 -2.22 -8.74 27.52
N THR A 7 -3.02 -8.52 26.47
CA THR A 7 -3.28 -9.49 25.42
C THR A 7 -1.99 -9.69 24.64
N PRO A 8 -1.36 -10.88 24.69
CA PRO A 8 -0.20 -11.14 23.86
C PRO A 8 -0.63 -11.01 22.40
N PHE A 9 0.01 -10.09 21.66
CA PHE A 9 -0.21 -9.96 20.24
C PHE A 9 0.06 -11.32 19.58
N SER A 10 -0.99 -11.98 19.08
CA SER A 10 -0.82 -13.18 18.28
C SER A 10 0.05 -12.81 17.06
N PRO A 11 1.00 -13.66 16.64
CA PRO A 11 1.79 -13.42 15.42
C PRO A 11 0.90 -13.05 14.22
N SER A 12 -0.29 -13.66 14.12
CA SER A 12 -1.30 -13.36 13.11
C SER A 12 -1.87 -11.93 13.17
N MET A 13 -1.98 -11.34 14.35
CA MET A 13 -2.45 -9.96 14.55
C MET A 13 -1.37 -8.96 14.15
N VAL A 14 -0.10 -9.27 14.47
CA VAL A 14 1.06 -8.47 14.03
C VAL A 14 1.15 -8.49 12.51
N GLU A 15 1.06 -9.67 11.90
CA GLU A 15 1.07 -9.85 10.44
C GLU A 15 -0.07 -9.05 9.78
N LYS A 16 -1.31 -9.19 10.24
CA LYS A 16 -2.45 -8.43 9.71
C LYS A 16 -2.29 -6.92 9.85
N THR A 17 -1.74 -6.47 10.98
CA THR A 17 -1.49 -5.04 11.21
C THR A 17 -0.42 -4.51 10.27
N TRP A 18 0.65 -5.30 10.07
CA TRP A 18 1.70 -4.96 9.13
C TRP A 18 1.19 -4.92 7.69
N LEU A 19 0.47 -5.97 7.24
CA LEU A 19 -0.14 -6.02 5.92
C LEU A 19 -1.07 -4.82 5.68
N ARG A 20 -1.89 -4.46 6.67
CA ARG A 20 -2.76 -3.29 6.59
C ARG A 20 -1.95 -2.01 6.41
N ALA A 21 -0.92 -1.78 7.22
CA ALA A 21 -0.09 -0.58 7.12
C ALA A 21 0.63 -0.47 5.76
N ILE A 22 1.11 -1.59 5.22
CA ILE A 22 1.74 -1.65 3.90
C ILE A 22 0.71 -1.36 2.79
N ASN A 23 -0.49 -1.95 2.87
CA ASN A 23 -1.58 -1.68 1.92
C ASN A 23 -2.01 -0.21 1.95
N ASP A 24 -2.18 0.37 3.14
CA ASP A 24 -2.55 1.79 3.29
C ASP A 24 -1.49 2.71 2.65
N ARG A 25 -0.20 2.35 2.78
CA ARG A 25 0.90 3.10 2.17
C ARG A 25 0.89 2.98 0.64
N LEU A 26 0.67 1.76 0.11
CA LEU A 26 0.54 1.51 -1.32
C LEU A 26 -0.60 2.33 -1.93
N GLU A 27 -1.76 2.33 -1.28
CA GLU A 27 -2.93 3.09 -1.73
C GLU A 27 -2.63 4.59 -1.77
N LEU A 28 -1.99 5.12 -0.72
CA LEU A 28 -1.60 6.53 -0.66
C LEU A 28 -0.61 6.90 -1.77
N ASP A 29 0.40 6.07 -2.03
CA ASP A 29 1.37 6.31 -3.09
C ASP A 29 0.70 6.29 -4.48
N CYS A 30 -0.21 5.34 -4.72
CA CYS A 30 -1.01 5.29 -5.94
C CYS A 30 -1.89 6.54 -6.10
N LEU A 31 -2.59 6.93 -5.03
CA LEU A 31 -3.44 8.11 -4.99
C LEU A 31 -2.65 9.38 -5.29
N MET A 32 -1.43 9.49 -4.75
CA MET A 32 -0.53 10.63 -4.99
C MET A 32 -0.01 10.70 -6.43
N THR A 33 -0.16 9.67 -7.26
CA THR A 33 0.14 9.76 -8.70
C THR A 33 -0.92 10.56 -9.48
N ASN A 34 -2.08 10.81 -8.88
CA ASN A 34 -3.20 11.44 -9.56
C ASN A 34 -2.87 12.89 -9.95
N LYS A 35 -3.17 13.25 -11.21
CA LYS A 35 -2.97 14.59 -11.78
C LYS A 35 -3.65 15.71 -10.98
N ARG A 36 -4.66 15.41 -10.14
CA ARG A 36 -5.27 16.37 -9.21
C ARG A 36 -4.26 17.05 -8.28
N PHE A 37 -3.16 16.37 -7.98
CA PHE A 37 -2.07 16.91 -7.16
C PHE A 37 -1.10 17.80 -7.94
N ARG A 38 -1.29 17.97 -9.26
CA ARG A 38 -0.51 18.85 -10.15
C ARG A 38 1.00 18.65 -9.97
N LYS A 39 1.74 19.70 -9.60
CA LYS A 39 3.19 19.66 -9.37
C LYS A 39 3.61 18.80 -8.18
N LYS A 40 2.67 18.45 -7.28
CA LYS A 40 2.90 17.56 -6.14
C LYS A 40 2.60 16.10 -6.46
N ALA A 41 2.11 15.80 -7.67
CA ALA A 41 1.83 14.43 -8.06
C ALA A 41 3.14 13.61 -8.13
N ILE A 42 3.12 12.43 -7.54
CA ILE A 42 4.23 11.49 -7.60
C ILE A 42 4.28 10.87 -8.99
N LYS A 43 5.48 10.66 -9.53
CA LYS A 43 5.65 9.98 -10.81
C LYS A 43 5.25 8.52 -10.69
N LEU A 44 4.44 8.03 -11.61
CA LEU A 44 4.04 6.61 -11.69
C LEU A 44 5.26 5.66 -11.68
N SER A 45 6.34 6.05 -12.37
CA SER A 45 7.59 5.27 -12.40
C SER A 45 8.26 5.16 -11.03
N LEU A 46 8.15 6.18 -10.19
CA LEU A 46 8.70 6.15 -8.84
C LEU A 46 7.94 5.12 -7.99
N VAL A 47 6.61 5.17 -8.00
CA VAL A 47 5.76 4.20 -7.27
C VAL A 47 6.05 2.78 -7.73
N LYS A 48 6.10 2.52 -9.05
CA LYS A 48 6.45 1.20 -9.57
C LYS A 48 7.81 0.69 -9.07
N ASN A 49 8.83 1.54 -9.08
CA ASN A 49 10.16 1.16 -8.62
C ASN A 49 10.20 0.89 -7.12
N THR A 50 9.46 1.67 -6.32
CA THR A 50 9.38 1.48 -4.86
C THR A 50 8.72 0.16 -4.49
N TRP A 51 7.71 -0.26 -5.24
CA TRP A 51 6.89 -1.43 -4.92
C TRP A 51 7.27 -2.69 -5.71
N LYS A 52 8.29 -2.60 -6.57
CA LYS A 52 8.83 -3.72 -7.34
C LYS A 52 9.36 -4.81 -6.39
N GLY A 53 8.89 -6.04 -6.58
CA GLY A 53 9.25 -7.20 -5.77
C GLY A 53 8.58 -7.27 -4.40
N VAL A 54 7.70 -6.31 -4.07
CA VAL A 54 6.93 -6.29 -2.81
C VAL A 54 5.48 -6.74 -3.05
N LEU A 55 4.95 -6.48 -4.24
CA LEU A 55 3.57 -6.80 -4.59
C LEU A 55 3.40 -8.29 -4.85
N LYS A 56 2.32 -8.85 -4.32
CA LYS A 56 1.88 -10.19 -4.67
C LYS A 56 1.39 -10.20 -6.12
N ASP A 57 1.74 -11.24 -6.87
CA ASP A 57 1.33 -11.43 -8.26
C ASP A 57 1.66 -10.22 -9.17
N GLU A 58 2.82 -9.57 -8.97
CA GLU A 58 3.24 -8.37 -9.73
C GLU A 58 3.16 -8.57 -11.26
N GLU A 59 3.43 -9.79 -11.74
CA GLU A 59 3.36 -10.16 -13.16
C GLU A 59 1.95 -10.06 -13.76
N GLN A 60 0.92 -10.17 -12.92
CA GLN A 60 -0.49 -10.08 -13.31
C GLN A 60 -1.01 -8.64 -13.27
N LEU A 61 -0.22 -7.69 -12.75
CA LEU A 61 -0.66 -6.31 -12.64
C LEU A 61 -0.61 -5.59 -13.99
N PRO A 62 -1.64 -4.80 -14.33
CA PRO A 62 -1.63 -4.03 -15.56
C PRO A 62 -0.51 -2.99 -15.54
N SER A 63 0.07 -2.68 -16.70
CA SER A 63 1.20 -1.72 -16.78
C SER A 63 0.91 -0.36 -16.15
N ASN A 64 -0.35 0.07 -16.01
CA ASN A 64 -0.74 1.32 -15.36
C ASN A 64 -1.40 1.13 -13.97
N TRP A 65 -1.14 0.02 -13.28
CA TRP A 65 -1.78 -0.35 -12.02
C TRP A 65 -1.77 0.78 -10.97
N ALA A 66 -0.66 1.49 -10.79
CA ALA A 66 -0.55 2.57 -9.79
C ALA A 66 -1.35 3.85 -10.14
N GLY A 67 -1.85 3.97 -11.38
CA GLY A 67 -2.62 5.12 -11.84
C GLY A 67 -4.14 4.95 -11.67
N ALA A 68 -4.61 3.71 -11.49
CA ALA A 68 -6.01 3.40 -11.23
C ALA A 68 -6.20 3.35 -9.71
N ALA A 69 -6.65 4.46 -9.12
CA ALA A 69 -6.93 4.58 -7.68
C ALA A 69 -8.13 3.74 -7.20
N ARG A 70 -8.44 2.63 -7.87
CA ARG A 70 -9.53 1.74 -7.54
C ARG A 70 -8.99 0.32 -7.45
N VAL A 71 -8.71 -0.05 -6.21
CA VAL A 71 -8.75 -1.42 -5.71
C VAL A 71 -7.54 -2.26 -6.14
N LEU A 72 -6.41 -2.02 -5.47
CA LEU A 72 -5.39 -3.05 -5.26
C LEU A 72 -5.71 -3.73 -3.94
N VAL A 73 -6.42 -4.86 -4.01
CA VAL A 73 -6.55 -5.78 -2.87
C VAL A 73 -5.52 -6.87 -3.08
N GLY A 74 -4.48 -6.92 -2.25
CA GLY A 74 -3.59 -8.08 -2.18
C GLY A 74 -2.11 -7.73 -2.21
N ILE A 75 -1.56 -7.54 -1.00
CA ILE A 75 -0.21 -8.00 -0.64
C ILE A 75 -0.42 -9.27 0.19
#